data_AF-A0A4Y2TNJ9-F1
#
_entry.id   AF-A0A4Y2TNJ9-F1
#
_cell.length_a   1.000
_cell.length_b   1.000
_cell.length_c   1.000
_cell.angle_alpha   90.00
_cell.angle_beta   90.00
_cell.angle_gamma   90.00
#
_symmetry.space_group_name_H-M   'P 1'
#
loop_
_entity.id
_entity.type
_entity.pdbx_description
1 polymer ?
#
loop_
_entity_poly.entity_id
_entity_poly.type
_entity_poly.pdbx_seq_one_letter_code
_entity_poly.pdbx_strand_id
1 'polypeptide(L)'
;MRDRVTCGPVCYDEEDKVAWSFQTLMNDEATVFTAEAVAILKSVRKAAELLEDIYIFTETRSVLIALELKKNESSIIKEIKNLLKENLNIKMCWIKAHLGKTGNEEADRLAKRAIDRE
;
A
#
# COMPACT_ATOMS: atom_id res chain seq x y z
N MET A 1 17.26 -17.58 -10.58
CA MET A 1 15.91 -17.32 -10.02
C MET A 1 15.75 -15.82 -9.96
N ARG A 2 14.76 -15.26 -10.65
CA ARG A 2 14.46 -13.82 -10.62
C ARG A 2 13.32 -13.63 -9.63
N ASP A 3 13.54 -12.78 -8.64
CA ASP A 3 12.60 -12.58 -7.54
C ASP A 3 11.35 -11.85 -8.05
N ARG A 4 10.20 -12.52 -8.01
CA ARG A 4 8.90 -11.91 -8.29
C ARG A 4 8.59 -10.88 -7.19
N VAL A 5 8.27 -9.66 -7.56
CA VAL A 5 7.88 -8.61 -6.60
C VAL A 5 6.39 -8.73 -6.30
N THR A 6 6.05 -9.01 -5.05
CA THR A 6 4.67 -9.04 -4.55
C THR A 6 4.44 -7.91 -3.56
N CYS A 7 3.31 -7.22 -3.65
CA CYS A 7 2.86 -6.28 -2.63
C CYS A 7 1.49 -6.70 -2.10
N GLY A 8 1.29 -6.59 -0.78
CA GLY A 8 0.07 -7.05 -0.13
C GLY A 8 -0.40 -6.11 0.98
N PRO A 9 -1.30 -5.15 0.67
CA PRO A 9 -1.96 -4.36 1.70
C PRO A 9 -2.89 -5.22 2.55
N VAL A 10 -2.96 -4.91 3.83
CA VAL A 10 -3.86 -5.55 4.81
C VAL A 10 -4.56 -4.45 5.59
N CYS A 11 -5.87 -4.61 5.79
CA CYS A 11 -6.67 -3.77 6.65
C CYS A 11 -7.18 -4.60 7.83
N TYR A 12 -7.13 -4.00 9.00
CA TYR A 12 -7.67 -4.54 10.23
C TYR A 12 -8.90 -3.73 10.64
N ASP A 13 -9.91 -4.39 11.21
CA ASP A 13 -11.05 -3.74 11.86
C ASP A 13 -10.69 -3.28 13.29
N GLU A 14 -11.66 -2.70 13.99
CA GLU A 14 -11.49 -2.24 15.38
C GLU A 14 -11.20 -3.38 16.37
N GLU A 15 -11.40 -4.65 15.98
CA GLU A 15 -11.14 -5.85 16.78
C GLU A 15 -9.81 -6.53 16.41
N ASP A 16 -8.92 -5.84 15.69
CA ASP A 16 -7.66 -6.37 15.15
C ASP A 16 -7.82 -7.60 14.22
N LYS A 17 -9.01 -7.79 13.63
CA LYS A 17 -9.24 -8.86 12.65
C LYS A 17 -9.01 -8.33 11.25
N VAL A 18 -8.48 -9.18 10.37
CA VAL A 18 -8.27 -8.84 8.96
C VAL A 18 -9.62 -8.62 8.29
N ALA A 19 -9.95 -7.36 8.01
CA ALA A 19 -11.16 -6.98 7.29
C ALA A 19 -11.02 -7.27 5.78
N TRP A 20 -9.86 -6.95 5.23
CA TRP A 20 -9.50 -7.30 3.86
C TRP A 20 -7.99 -7.32 3.65
N SER A 21 -7.56 -8.10 2.67
CA SER A 21 -6.18 -8.10 2.19
C SER A 21 -6.17 -8.32 0.68
N PHE A 22 -5.18 -7.76 0.01
CA PHE A 22 -4.96 -8.04 -1.41
C PHE A 22 -3.56 -8.58 -1.62
N GLN A 23 -3.36 -9.31 -2.70
CA GLN A 23 -2.03 -9.61 -3.22
C GLN A 23 -1.97 -9.16 -4.67
N THR A 24 -0.89 -8.49 -5.04
CA THR A 24 -0.63 -8.13 -6.43
C THR A 24 0.63 -8.81 -6.89
N LEU A 25 0.49 -9.67 -7.90
CA LEU A 25 1.61 -10.17 -8.67
C LEU A 25 1.98 -9.12 -9.71
N MET A 26 3.25 -8.73 -9.72
CA MET A 26 3.79 -7.78 -10.68
C MET A 26 4.68 -8.51 -11.69
N ASN A 27 4.76 -7.98 -12.91
CA ASN A 27 5.71 -8.49 -13.90
C ASN A 27 7.15 -8.26 -13.44
N ASP A 28 8.08 -9.07 -13.93
CA ASP A 28 9.52 -9.02 -13.57
C ASP A 28 10.20 -7.68 -13.88
N GLU A 29 9.61 -6.85 -14.74
CA GLU A 29 10.11 -5.51 -15.08
C GLU A 29 9.62 -4.40 -14.13
N ALA A 30 8.71 -4.74 -13.19
CA ALA A 30 8.16 -3.76 -12.27
C ALA A 30 9.18 -3.33 -11.22
N THR A 31 9.39 -2.02 -11.11
CA THR A 31 10.21 -1.46 -10.03
C THR A 31 9.51 -1.58 -8.69
N VAL A 32 10.29 -1.59 -7.60
CA VAL A 32 9.77 -1.52 -6.22
C VAL A 32 8.82 -0.33 -6.06
N PHE A 33 9.20 0.85 -6.59
CA PHE A 33 8.35 2.03 -6.58
C PHE A 33 6.99 1.79 -7.26
N THR A 34 6.97 1.14 -8.42
CA THR A 34 5.73 0.80 -9.13
C THR A 34 4.88 -0.16 -8.31
N ALA A 35 5.48 -1.19 -7.70
CA ALA A 35 4.77 -2.16 -6.86
C ALA A 35 4.11 -1.49 -5.65
N GLU A 36 4.85 -0.64 -4.96
CA GLU A 36 4.35 0.09 -3.80
C GLU A 36 3.27 1.12 -4.19
N ALA A 37 3.45 1.83 -5.30
CA ALA A 37 2.45 2.77 -5.80
C ALA A 37 1.14 2.06 -6.19
N VAL A 38 1.23 0.88 -6.82
CA VAL A 38 0.05 0.05 -7.13
C VAL A 38 -0.63 -0.46 -5.86
N ALA A 39 0.14 -0.86 -4.85
CA ALA A 39 -0.38 -1.29 -3.55
C ALA A 39 -1.21 -0.18 -2.88
N ILE A 40 -0.65 1.04 -2.84
CA ILE A 40 -1.30 2.22 -2.28
C ILE A 40 -2.54 2.57 -3.09
N LEU A 41 -2.48 2.59 -4.42
CA LEU A 41 -3.63 2.88 -5.27
C LEU A 41 -4.80 1.92 -5.00
N LYS A 42 -4.53 0.62 -4.90
CA LYS A 42 -5.57 -0.37 -4.58
C LYS A 42 -6.17 -0.15 -3.19
N SER A 43 -5.33 0.18 -2.21
CA SER A 43 -5.78 0.45 -0.84
C SER A 43 -6.66 1.70 -0.78
N VAL A 44 -6.26 2.79 -1.45
CA VAL A 44 -7.03 4.03 -1.51
C VAL A 44 -8.34 3.83 -2.24
N ARG A 45 -8.37 3.11 -3.37
CA ARG A 45 -9.63 2.79 -4.07
C ARG A 45 -10.58 1.99 -3.18
N LYS A 46 -10.07 0.99 -2.45
CA LYS A 46 -10.92 0.20 -1.55
C LYS A 46 -11.42 1.05 -0.37
N ALA A 47 -10.57 1.91 0.17
CA ALA A 47 -10.94 2.82 1.24
C ALA A 47 -11.97 3.86 0.78
N ALA A 48 -11.93 4.30 -0.48
CA ALA A 48 -12.90 5.24 -1.05
C ALA A 48 -14.32 4.63 -1.20
N GLU A 49 -14.45 3.30 -1.22
CA GLU A 49 -15.75 2.62 -1.20
C GLU A 49 -16.39 2.62 0.20
N LEU A 50 -15.63 2.97 1.24
CA LEU A 50 -16.04 2.94 2.63
C LEU A 50 -16.35 4.36 3.11
N LEU A 51 -17.42 4.50 3.89
CA LEU A 51 -17.90 5.78 4.43
C LEU A 51 -17.25 6.15 5.77
N GLU A 52 -16.19 5.44 6.15
CA GLU A 52 -15.52 5.55 7.46
C GLU A 52 -14.18 6.27 7.33
N ASP A 53 -13.68 6.80 8.46
CA ASP A 53 -12.34 7.35 8.53
C ASP A 53 -11.31 6.23 8.46
N ILE A 54 -10.49 6.22 7.40
CA ILE A 54 -9.53 5.14 7.14
C ILE A 54 -8.10 5.66 7.18
N TYR A 55 -7.26 4.92 7.90
CA TYR A 55 -5.84 5.19 8.01
C TYR A 55 -5.05 4.16 7.22
N ILE A 56 -4.37 4.59 6.16
CA ILE A 56 -3.50 3.73 5.34
C ILE A 56 -2.07 3.93 5.82
N PHE A 57 -1.53 2.91 6.47
CA PHE A 57 -0.14 2.91 6.93
C PHE A 57 0.78 2.36 5.83
N THR A 58 1.84 3.09 5.51
CA THR A 58 2.85 2.65 4.53
C THR A 58 4.26 2.98 5.02
N GLU A 59 5.18 2.05 4.78
CA GLU A 59 6.62 2.25 5.01
C GLU A 59 7.32 2.86 3.80
N THR A 60 6.61 2.96 2.68
CA THR A 60 7.16 3.41 1.41
C THR A 60 7.38 4.92 1.39
N ARG A 61 8.64 5.31 1.64
CA ARG A 61 9.05 6.72 1.60
C ARG A 61 9.01 7.32 0.19
N SER A 62 9.34 6.53 -0.83
CA SER A 62 9.47 6.97 -2.23
C SER A 62 8.13 7.45 -2.81
N VAL A 63 7.06 6.67 -2.62
CA VAL A 63 5.70 7.00 -3.05
C VAL A 63 5.14 8.19 -2.28
N LEU A 64 5.37 8.27 -0.96
CA LEU A 64 4.95 9.43 -0.17
C LEU A 64 5.60 10.73 -0.65
N ILE A 65 6.91 10.71 -0.91
CA ILE A 65 7.60 11.86 -1.50
C ILE A 65 6.98 12.22 -2.86
N ALA A 66 6.71 11.23 -3.71
CA ALA A 66 6.06 11.48 -5.00
C ALA A 66 4.63 12.08 -4.85
N LEU A 67 3.91 11.72 -3.78
CA LEU A 67 2.60 12.31 -3.47
C LEU A 67 2.71 13.78 -3.04
N GLU A 68 3.82 14.19 -2.42
CA GLU A 68 4.06 15.59 -2.04
C GLU A 68 4.58 16.47 -3.19
N LEU A 69 5.34 15.88 -4.12
CA LEU A 69 5.94 16.61 -5.24
C LEU A 69 4.88 17.08 -6.26
N LYS A 70 4.94 18.36 -6.67
CA LYS A 70 3.99 18.97 -7.63
C LYS A 70 4.31 18.77 -9.11
N LYS A 71 5.47 18.18 -9.45
CA LYS A 71 5.99 18.06 -10.84
C LYS A 71 6.39 16.62 -11.14
N ASN A 72 6.33 16.24 -12.43
CA ASN A 72 6.75 14.93 -12.96
C ASN A 72 6.02 13.73 -12.31
N GLU A 73 4.70 13.87 -12.12
CA GLU A 73 3.86 12.81 -11.55
C GLU A 73 3.65 11.69 -12.57
N SER A 74 3.93 10.45 -12.17
CA SER A 74 3.46 9.29 -12.94
C SER A 74 1.92 9.23 -12.91
N SER A 75 1.31 8.59 -13.90
CA SER A 75 -0.15 8.44 -13.97
C SER A 75 -0.75 7.84 -12.69
N ILE A 76 -0.07 6.85 -12.10
CA ILE A 76 -0.47 6.21 -10.85
C ILE A 76 -0.47 7.20 -9.68
N ILE A 77 0.58 8.01 -9.56
CA ILE A 77 0.69 9.02 -8.49
C ILE A 77 -0.41 10.08 -8.62
N LYS A 78 -0.66 10.54 -9.86
CA LYS A 78 -1.72 11.50 -10.13
C LYS A 78 -3.10 10.95 -9.75
N GLU A 79 -3.35 9.69 -10.04
CA GLU A 79 -4.60 9.03 -9.67
C GLU A 79 -4.77 8.93 -8.16
N ILE A 80 -3.73 8.49 -7.44
CA ILE A 80 -3.76 8.42 -5.97
C ILE A 80 -4.06 9.81 -5.38
N LYS A 81 -3.43 10.88 -5.89
CA LYS A 81 -3.70 12.25 -5.44
C LYS A 81 -5.14 12.68 -5.64
N ASN A 82 -5.73 12.34 -6.79
CA ASN A 82 -7.12 12.70 -7.06
C ASN A 82 -8.07 11.99 -6.09
N LEU A 83 -7.88 10.68 -5.90
CA LEU A 83 -8.68 9.90 -4.96
C LEU A 83 -8.57 10.43 -3.53
N LEU A 84 -7.36 10.78 -3.08
CA LEU A 84 -7.17 11.36 -1.74
C LEU A 84 -7.80 12.76 -1.59
N LYS A 85 -7.88 13.55 -2.67
CA LYS A 85 -8.57 14.86 -2.65
C LYS A 85 -10.08 14.72 -2.62
N GLU A 86 -10.62 13.70 -3.30
CA GLU A 86 -12.06 13.41 -3.34
C GLU A 86 -12.55 12.74 -2.05
N ASN A 87 -11.67 12.01 -1.35
CA ASN A 87 -12.00 11.22 -0.17
C ASN A 87 -11.19 11.69 1.05
N LEU A 88 -11.66 12.78 1.69
CA LEU A 88 -10.99 13.40 2.83
C LEU A 88 -10.98 12.53 4.11
N ASN A 89 -11.80 11.47 4.15
CA ASN A 89 -11.83 10.45 5.19
C ASN A 89 -10.61 9.50 5.13
N ILE A 90 -9.86 9.50 4.02
CA ILE A 90 -8.67 8.66 3.86
C ILE A 90 -7.43 9.44 4.26
N LYS A 91 -6.71 8.94 5.27
CA LYS A 91 -5.46 9.53 5.76
C LYS A 91 -4.30 8.60 5.51
N MET A 92 -3.28 9.09 4.81
CA MET A 92 -2.02 8.39 4.62
C MET A 92 -1.10 8.62 5.82
N CYS A 93 -0.61 7.54 6.42
CA CYS A 93 0.31 7.57 7.55
C CYS A 93 1.64 6.90 7.19
N TRP A 94 2.73 7.63 7.31
CA TRP A 94 4.05 7.04 7.20
C TRP A 94 4.43 6.34 8.50
N ILE A 95 4.84 5.08 8.39
CA ILE A 95 5.45 4.34 9.49
C ILE A 95 6.90 4.03 9.17
N LYS A 96 7.77 4.16 10.18
CA LYS A 96 9.18 3.82 10.03
C LYS A 96 9.34 2.32 10.25
N ALA A 97 9.85 1.63 9.24
CA ALA A 97 10.26 0.23 9.36
C ALA A 97 11.16 0.00 10.56
N HIS A 98 10.93 -1.12 11.24
CA HIS A 98 11.71 -1.66 12.36
C HIS A 98 11.48 -1.06 13.76
N LEU A 99 10.33 -0.41 14.01
CA LEU A 99 9.87 -0.12 15.38
C LEU A 99 8.85 -1.16 15.86
N GLY A 100 9.21 -2.45 15.80
CA GLY A 100 8.61 -3.56 16.58
C GLY A 100 7.09 -3.55 16.78
N LYS A 101 6.30 -3.20 15.75
CA LYS A 101 4.83 -3.25 15.81
C LYS A 101 4.33 -4.45 15.01
N THR A 102 3.49 -5.25 15.67
CA THR A 102 2.87 -6.50 15.21
C THR A 102 2.22 -6.42 13.82
N GLY A 103 1.71 -5.25 13.42
CA GLY A 103 1.13 -5.05 12.07
C GLY A 103 2.14 -5.16 10.93
N ASN A 104 3.42 -4.87 11.19
CA ASN A 104 4.47 -4.98 10.18
C ASN A 104 4.93 -6.43 9.99
N GLU A 105 4.89 -7.23 11.04
CA GLU A 105 5.23 -8.66 10.98
C GLU A 105 4.22 -9.44 10.13
N GLU A 106 2.94 -9.05 10.16
CA GLU A 106 1.92 -9.68 9.32
C GLU A 106 1.94 -9.24 7.86
N ALA A 107 2.24 -7.96 7.60
CA ALA A 107 2.51 -7.49 6.25
C ALA A 107 3.74 -8.20 5.66
N ASP A 108 4.83 -8.31 6.44
CA ASP A 108 6.04 -9.06 6.06
C ASP A 108 5.77 -10.55 5.90
N ARG A 109 4.95 -11.16 6.78
CA ARG A 109 4.58 -12.58 6.68
C ARG A 109 3.76 -12.84 5.44
N LEU A 110 2.81 -11.96 5.09
CA LEU A 110 2.00 -12.09 3.88
C LEU A 110 2.83 -11.85 2.61
N ALA A 111 3.79 -10.92 2.65
CA ALA A 111 4.77 -10.75 1.58
C ALA A 111 5.64 -12.02 1.41
N LYS A 112 6.16 -12.59 2.51
CA LYS A 112 6.96 -13.83 2.48
C LYS A 112 6.17 -15.05 2.02
N ARG A 113 4.93 -15.24 2.51
CA ARG A 113 4.03 -16.34 2.07
C ARG A 113 3.64 -16.24 0.59
N ALA A 114 3.70 -15.06 -0.02
CA ALA A 114 3.44 -14.88 -1.44
C ALA A 114 4.63 -15.32 -2.31
N ILE A 115 5.85 -15.32 -1.76
CA ILE A 115 7.06 -15.78 -2.44
C ILE A 115 7.20 -17.31 -2.37
N ASP A 116 6.70 -17.94 -1.30
CA ASP A 116 6.79 -19.40 -1.05
C ASP A 116 5.74 -20.27 -1.80
N ARG A 117 5.02 -19.75 -2.81
CA ARG A 117 4.18 -20.59 -3.68
C ARG A 117 4.93 -21.00 -4.95
N GLU A 118 5.81 -21.98 -4.80
CA GLU A 118 6.10 -23.04 -5.78
C GLU A 118 6.22 -24.39 -5.07
#